data_AF-A0A329BFW9-F1
#
_entry.id   AF-A0A329BFW9-F1
#
_cell.length_a   1.000
_cell.length_b   1.000
_cell.length_c   1.000
_cell.angle_alpha   90.00
_cell.angle_beta   90.00
_cell.angle_gamma   90.00
#
_symmetry.space_group_name_H-M   'P 1'
#
loop_
_entity.id
_entity.type
_entity.pdbx_description
1 polymer ?
#
loop_
_entity_poly.entity_id
_entity_poly.type
_entity_poly.pdbx_seq_one_letter_code
_entity_poly.pdbx_strand_id
1 'polypeptide(L)'
;MSYFEHMPEIRYEGPQSDNPLAYHHYDKSKKVLGKTLEEHLRIAVCYWHTFVWPGTDIFGHGTFRRPWQQAGDAMERAQQKADAAFDFFSKLATPYYTFHDTDVAPEGASLKEYSENFSRMADYLARKQQDTGVKLLWGTANLFSHPRYAAGAATSPDPEVFAFAATQVRHALDATHRLGGENYVLWGGREGYDTLLNTDLVRERDQLARFLQMVVDHKHRIGFKGALLIEPKPQEPTKHQYDYDVATVHGFLLQYGLEKEIRVNIEANHATLAGHSFHHEIATAYALDIFGSVDANRGDPQNGWDTDQFPNSVEELTLALYEILKHGGFTTGGMNFDSKVRRQSVDPEDLFYGHIGAIDNLAIAVERAAVLIENDRLDQFKRRRYAGWEAEFGRKILSGDYSLSTLAADALTRGLNPQHASGHQELMESIVNQAIYSGR
;
A
#
# COMPACT_ATOMS: atom_id res chain seq x y z
N MET A 1 -31.38 -10.06 -4.35
CA MET A 1 -31.48 -8.66 -3.88
C MET A 1 -30.15 -8.32 -3.23
N SER A 2 -29.51 -7.24 -3.68
CA SER A 2 -28.18 -6.86 -3.20
C SER A 2 -28.27 -6.28 -1.79
N TYR A 3 -27.24 -6.47 -0.97
CA TYR A 3 -27.16 -5.84 0.36
C TYR A 3 -27.17 -4.31 0.27
N PHE A 4 -26.62 -3.75 -0.80
CA PHE A 4 -26.57 -2.30 -1.04
C PHE A 4 -27.64 -1.83 -2.03
N GLU A 5 -28.72 -2.58 -2.23
CA GLU A 5 -29.76 -2.25 -3.22
C GLU A 5 -30.37 -0.83 -3.03
N HIS A 6 -30.50 -0.37 -1.78
CA HIS A 6 -30.98 0.95 -1.40
C HIS A 6 -29.99 2.10 -1.70
N MET A 7 -28.71 1.79 -1.93
CA MET A 7 -27.67 2.79 -2.20
C MET A 7 -27.73 3.27 -3.65
N PRO A 8 -27.54 4.56 -3.94
CA PRO A 8 -27.40 5.03 -5.31
C PRO A 8 -26.03 4.64 -5.89
N GLU A 9 -25.88 4.78 -7.20
CA GLU A 9 -24.55 4.96 -7.79
C GLU A 9 -24.00 6.33 -7.35
N ILE A 10 -22.78 6.35 -6.82
CA ILE A 10 -22.12 7.57 -6.38
C ILE A 10 -21.59 8.33 -7.60
N ARG A 11 -21.93 9.61 -7.69
CA ARG A 11 -21.58 10.48 -8.81
C ARG A 11 -20.97 11.78 -8.32
N TYR A 12 -20.23 12.45 -9.19
CA TYR A 12 -19.74 13.80 -8.94
C TYR A 12 -20.88 14.82 -9.02
N GLU A 13 -21.06 15.60 -7.97
CA GLU A 13 -22.03 16.70 -7.89
C GLU A 13 -21.39 18.07 -7.69
N GLY A 14 -20.08 18.10 -7.43
CA GLY A 14 -19.30 19.32 -7.27
C GLY A 14 -19.26 19.89 -5.86
N PRO A 15 -18.37 20.86 -5.61
CA PRO A 15 -17.94 21.27 -4.27
C PRO A 15 -18.97 22.10 -3.50
N GLN A 16 -20.18 22.29 -4.04
CA GLN A 16 -21.28 22.99 -3.38
C GLN A 16 -22.42 22.04 -2.98
N SER A 17 -22.33 20.75 -3.32
CA SER A 17 -23.30 19.74 -2.88
C SER A 17 -23.12 19.46 -1.39
N ASP A 18 -24.23 19.24 -0.69
CA ASP A 18 -24.30 18.75 0.69
C ASP A 18 -24.73 17.27 0.77
N ASN A 19 -24.88 16.60 -0.39
CA ASN A 19 -25.23 15.19 -0.46
C ASN A 19 -24.05 14.32 0.03
N PRO A 20 -24.21 13.55 1.14
CA PRO A 20 -23.13 12.72 1.68
C PRO A 20 -22.88 11.45 0.85
N LEU A 21 -23.72 11.16 -0.15
CA LEU A 21 -23.61 10.03 -1.09
C LEU A 21 -23.30 10.51 -2.51
N ALA A 22 -22.46 11.55 -2.60
CA ALA A 22 -21.91 12.06 -3.85
C ALA A 22 -20.45 12.46 -3.67
N TYR A 23 -19.68 12.42 -4.75
CA TYR A 23 -18.35 13.03 -4.79
C TYR A 23 -18.48 14.54 -4.94
N HIS A 24 -17.82 15.29 -4.06
CA HIS A 24 -17.77 16.75 -4.12
C HIS A 24 -16.57 17.25 -4.93
N HIS A 25 -15.49 16.45 -4.97
CA HIS A 25 -14.21 16.82 -5.60
C HIS A 25 -13.72 15.80 -6.63
N TYR A 26 -14.06 14.52 -6.47
CA TYR A 26 -13.66 13.48 -7.40
C TYR A 26 -14.57 13.42 -8.64
N ASP A 27 -14.27 14.26 -9.63
CA ASP A 27 -14.67 14.03 -11.01
C ASP A 27 -13.64 13.13 -11.68
N LYS A 28 -13.96 11.84 -11.81
CA LYS A 28 -13.06 10.83 -12.38
C LYS A 28 -12.51 11.19 -13.78
N SER A 29 -13.21 12.02 -14.55
CA SER A 29 -12.81 12.44 -15.89
C SER A 29 -11.98 13.72 -15.94
N LYS A 30 -11.92 14.46 -14.82
CA LYS A 30 -11.14 15.70 -14.70
C LYS A 30 -9.67 15.41 -14.94
N LYS A 31 -9.06 16.20 -15.81
CA LYS A 31 -7.63 16.08 -16.15
C LYS A 31 -6.77 16.97 -15.26
N VAL A 32 -5.72 16.39 -14.70
CA VAL A 32 -4.66 17.07 -13.94
C VAL A 32 -3.33 16.56 -14.48
N LEU A 33 -2.38 17.44 -14.79
CA LEU A 33 -1.08 17.06 -15.39
C LEU A 33 -1.21 16.08 -16.59
N GLY A 34 -2.26 16.23 -17.41
CA GLY A 34 -2.49 15.45 -18.62
C GLY A 34 -3.18 14.10 -18.46
N LYS A 35 -3.32 13.54 -17.25
CA LYS A 35 -4.06 12.30 -16.95
C LYS A 35 -5.37 12.59 -16.22
N THR A 36 -6.35 11.71 -16.28
CA THR A 36 -7.59 11.83 -15.50
C THR A 36 -7.34 11.53 -14.01
N LEU A 37 -8.23 11.97 -13.11
CA LEU A 37 -8.13 11.60 -11.69
C LEU A 37 -8.23 10.07 -11.50
N GLU A 38 -9.03 9.37 -12.30
CA GLU A 38 -9.09 7.90 -12.28
C GLU A 38 -7.74 7.25 -12.64
N GLU A 39 -7.06 7.79 -13.65
CA GLU A 39 -5.74 7.31 -14.10
C GLU A 39 -4.63 7.61 -13.07
N HIS A 40 -4.71 8.74 -12.37
CA HIS A 40 -3.75 9.08 -11.31
C HIS A 40 -3.93 8.23 -10.06
N LEU A 41 -5.18 8.06 -9.61
CA LEU A 41 -5.46 7.45 -8.32
C LEU A 41 -5.57 5.93 -8.40
N ARG A 42 -6.11 5.38 -9.50
CA ARG A 42 -6.28 3.92 -9.70
C ARG A 42 -6.82 3.23 -8.45
N ILE A 43 -7.91 3.78 -7.93
CA ILE A 43 -8.46 3.43 -6.62
C ILE A 43 -8.84 1.94 -6.57
N ALA A 44 -8.41 1.28 -5.50
CA ALA A 44 -8.86 -0.05 -5.14
C ALA A 44 -9.58 -0.08 -3.79
N VAL A 45 -10.55 -0.97 -3.67
CA VAL A 45 -11.19 -1.27 -2.38
C VAL A 45 -10.63 -2.57 -1.80
N CYS A 46 -10.16 -2.48 -0.56
CA CYS A 46 -9.71 -3.61 0.24
C CYS A 46 -10.87 -4.55 0.58
N TYR A 47 -10.74 -5.83 0.23
CA TYR A 47 -11.79 -6.81 0.48
C TYR A 47 -11.89 -7.24 1.96
N TRP A 48 -10.76 -7.37 2.67
CA TRP A 48 -10.76 -7.85 4.06
C TRP A 48 -11.44 -6.87 5.01
N HIS A 49 -11.09 -5.58 4.98
CA HIS A 49 -11.75 -4.61 5.83
C HIS A 49 -13.20 -4.35 5.43
N THR A 50 -13.46 -4.26 4.13
CA THR A 50 -14.78 -3.88 3.65
C THR A 50 -15.80 -4.99 3.81
N PHE A 51 -15.43 -6.26 3.63
CA PHE A 51 -16.39 -7.38 3.62
C PHE A 51 -16.11 -8.51 4.60
N VAL A 52 -14.88 -8.67 5.11
CA VAL A 52 -14.51 -9.80 5.97
C VAL A 52 -14.55 -9.43 7.45
N TRP A 53 -13.87 -8.36 7.85
CA TRP A 53 -13.76 -7.94 9.24
C TRP A 53 -15.15 -7.71 9.87
N PRO A 54 -15.48 -8.41 10.98
CA PRO A 54 -16.81 -8.34 11.58
C PRO A 54 -16.98 -7.22 12.63
N GLY A 55 -16.01 -6.30 12.74
CA GLY A 55 -16.01 -5.28 13.78
C GLY A 55 -15.51 -5.77 15.14
N THR A 56 -14.69 -6.82 15.17
CA THR A 56 -14.03 -7.29 16.40
C THR A 56 -12.83 -6.41 16.75
N ASP A 57 -12.58 -6.24 18.03
CA ASP A 57 -11.30 -5.75 18.56
C ASP A 57 -10.82 -6.69 19.67
N ILE A 58 -9.66 -6.41 20.27
CA ILE A 58 -9.08 -7.29 21.28
C ILE A 58 -9.89 -7.36 22.59
N PHE A 59 -10.90 -6.50 22.77
CA PHE A 59 -11.74 -6.40 23.96
C PHE A 59 -13.22 -6.75 23.72
N GLY A 60 -13.63 -7.02 22.47
CA GLY A 60 -15.04 -7.13 22.14
C GLY A 60 -15.35 -7.98 20.91
N HIS A 61 -16.51 -8.63 20.95
CA HIS A 61 -17.08 -9.37 19.83
C HIS A 61 -17.43 -8.44 18.65
N GLY A 62 -17.63 -9.06 17.48
CA GLY A 62 -18.02 -8.35 16.26
C GLY A 62 -19.36 -7.65 16.39
N THR A 63 -19.44 -6.43 15.86
CA THR A 63 -20.63 -5.57 15.88
C THR A 63 -21.48 -5.70 14.63
N PHE A 64 -20.91 -6.17 13.53
CA PHE A 64 -21.61 -6.21 12.24
C PHE A 64 -22.52 -7.43 12.11
N ARG A 65 -23.65 -7.24 11.41
CA ARG A 65 -24.66 -8.26 11.14
C ARG A 65 -24.84 -8.48 9.64
N ARG A 66 -23.74 -8.52 8.89
CA ARG A 66 -23.78 -8.66 7.42
C ARG A 66 -24.30 -10.05 7.04
N PRO A 67 -25.10 -10.17 5.96
CA PRO A 67 -25.72 -11.45 5.59
C PRO A 67 -24.72 -12.58 5.35
N TRP A 68 -23.58 -12.28 4.72
CA TRP A 68 -22.52 -13.25 4.43
C TRP A 68 -21.65 -13.61 5.65
N GLN A 69 -21.83 -12.94 6.79
CA GLN A 69 -21.17 -13.28 8.06
C GLN A 69 -22.04 -14.18 8.96
N GLN A 70 -23.28 -14.49 8.54
CA GLN A 70 -24.16 -15.38 9.29
C GLN A 70 -23.84 -16.85 9.01
N ALA A 71 -24.25 -17.74 9.92
CA ALA A 71 -24.12 -19.18 9.74
C ALA A 71 -24.77 -19.66 8.42
N GLY A 72 -24.16 -20.66 7.77
CA GLY A 72 -24.62 -21.20 6.49
C GLY A 72 -23.52 -21.98 5.79
N ASP A 73 -23.78 -22.43 4.55
CA ASP A 73 -22.75 -23.02 3.72
C ASP A 73 -21.65 -22.00 3.39
N ALA A 74 -20.39 -22.35 3.65
CA ALA A 74 -19.28 -21.41 3.56
C ALA A 74 -19.03 -20.92 2.12
N MET A 75 -19.30 -21.76 1.11
CA MET A 75 -19.14 -21.40 -0.29
C MET A 75 -20.28 -20.49 -0.76
N GLU A 76 -21.51 -20.76 -0.35
CA GLU A 76 -22.65 -19.85 -0.59
C GLU A 76 -22.42 -18.48 0.05
N ARG A 77 -21.86 -18.43 1.28
CA ARG A 77 -21.50 -17.17 1.95
C ARG A 77 -20.40 -16.42 1.21
N ALA A 78 -19.39 -17.12 0.67
CA ALA A 78 -18.34 -16.52 -0.15
C ALA A 78 -18.91 -15.92 -1.45
N GLN A 79 -19.81 -16.62 -2.13
CA GLN A 79 -20.49 -16.11 -3.33
C GLN A 79 -21.37 -14.90 -3.03
N GLN A 80 -22.15 -14.94 -1.95
CA GLN A 80 -22.97 -13.81 -1.50
C GLN A 80 -22.11 -12.58 -1.15
N LYS A 81 -20.94 -12.79 -0.54
CA LYS A 81 -19.99 -11.72 -0.25
C LYS A 81 -19.42 -11.11 -1.52
N ALA A 82 -19.07 -11.95 -2.51
CA ALA A 82 -18.61 -11.47 -3.82
C ALA A 82 -19.72 -10.71 -4.57
N ASP A 83 -20.98 -11.13 -4.49
CA ASP A 83 -22.12 -10.38 -5.03
C ASP A 83 -22.19 -8.97 -4.43
N ALA A 84 -22.16 -8.87 -3.09
CA ALA A 84 -22.21 -7.59 -2.40
C ALA A 84 -20.98 -6.72 -2.67
N ALA A 85 -19.80 -7.33 -2.77
CA ALA A 85 -18.55 -6.62 -3.03
C ALA A 85 -18.55 -5.95 -4.41
N PHE A 86 -18.93 -6.68 -5.46
CA PHE A 86 -18.96 -6.12 -6.81
C PHE A 86 -20.07 -5.09 -7.01
N ASP A 87 -21.23 -5.25 -6.34
CA ASP A 87 -22.24 -4.19 -6.31
C ASP A 87 -21.71 -2.92 -5.63
N PHE A 88 -20.99 -3.07 -4.50
CA PHE A 88 -20.35 -1.95 -3.81
C PHE A 88 -19.31 -1.25 -4.70
N PHE A 89 -18.40 -2.00 -5.34
CA PHE A 89 -17.38 -1.44 -6.23
C PHE A 89 -17.99 -0.65 -7.39
N SER A 90 -19.03 -1.22 -8.03
CA SER A 90 -19.76 -0.57 -9.12
C SER A 90 -20.48 0.70 -8.67
N LYS A 91 -21.17 0.67 -7.52
CA LYS A 91 -21.86 1.85 -6.97
C LYS A 91 -20.89 2.95 -6.56
N LEU A 92 -19.75 2.58 -5.97
CA LEU A 92 -18.68 3.54 -5.65
C LEU A 92 -17.93 4.03 -6.91
N ALA A 93 -18.14 3.40 -8.06
CA ALA A 93 -17.45 3.69 -9.32
C ALA A 93 -15.92 3.62 -9.21
N THR A 94 -15.41 2.61 -8.48
CA THR A 94 -13.97 2.37 -8.32
C THR A 94 -13.48 1.28 -9.28
N PRO A 95 -12.31 1.47 -9.93
CA PRO A 95 -11.86 0.57 -10.98
C PRO A 95 -11.25 -0.74 -10.48
N TYR A 96 -10.76 -0.79 -9.24
CA TYR A 96 -10.03 -1.95 -8.73
C TYR A 96 -10.54 -2.48 -7.38
N TYR A 97 -10.16 -3.72 -7.07
CA TYR A 97 -10.22 -4.32 -5.73
C TYR A 97 -8.92 -5.09 -5.45
N THR A 98 -8.73 -5.47 -4.18
CA THR A 98 -7.61 -6.29 -3.68
C THR A 98 -8.14 -7.39 -2.78
N PHE A 99 -7.44 -8.53 -2.64
CA PHE A 99 -7.90 -9.61 -1.73
C PHE A 99 -6.77 -10.49 -1.18
N HIS A 100 -6.97 -11.07 0.00
CA HIS A 100 -6.31 -12.33 0.39
C HIS A 100 -7.12 -13.54 -0.07
N ASP A 101 -6.44 -14.64 -0.41
CA ASP A 101 -7.05 -15.91 -0.80
C ASP A 101 -8.20 -16.36 0.14
N THR A 102 -7.96 -16.37 1.46
CA THR A 102 -8.96 -16.77 2.47
C THR A 102 -10.06 -15.72 2.69
N ASP A 103 -9.89 -14.50 2.17
CA ASP A 103 -10.95 -13.50 2.22
C ASP A 103 -12.06 -13.83 1.23
N VAL A 104 -11.70 -14.36 0.07
CA VAL A 104 -12.67 -14.61 -1.02
C VAL A 104 -13.13 -16.05 -1.07
N ALA A 105 -12.40 -16.99 -0.47
CA ALA A 105 -12.75 -18.41 -0.46
C ALA A 105 -12.63 -19.04 0.93
N PRO A 106 -13.52 -19.99 1.27
CA PRO A 106 -13.35 -20.79 2.48
C PRO A 106 -12.13 -21.72 2.34
N GLU A 107 -11.31 -21.75 3.39
CA GLU A 107 -10.08 -22.55 3.40
C GLU A 107 -10.34 -24.07 3.35
N GLY A 108 -11.44 -24.55 3.94
CA GLY A 108 -11.72 -25.98 4.07
C GLY A 108 -10.86 -26.66 5.12
N ALA A 109 -10.84 -28.00 5.11
CA ALA A 109 -10.16 -28.83 6.10
C ALA A 109 -8.85 -29.47 5.59
N SER A 110 -8.46 -29.21 4.34
CA SER A 110 -7.23 -29.74 3.73
C SER A 110 -6.71 -28.85 2.60
N LEU A 111 -5.45 -29.02 2.21
CA LEU A 111 -4.89 -28.33 1.03
C LEU A 111 -5.66 -28.63 -0.26
N LYS A 112 -6.25 -29.83 -0.37
CA LYS A 112 -7.09 -30.19 -1.51
C LYS A 112 -8.36 -29.34 -1.53
N GLU A 113 -9.06 -29.27 -0.41
CA GLU A 113 -10.27 -28.44 -0.29
C GLU A 113 -9.96 -26.96 -0.47
N TYR A 114 -8.87 -26.45 0.12
CA TYR A 114 -8.38 -25.09 -0.10
C TYR A 114 -8.21 -24.80 -1.60
N SER A 115 -7.47 -25.65 -2.29
CA SER A 115 -7.21 -25.50 -3.72
C SER A 115 -8.49 -25.51 -4.55
N GLU A 116 -9.40 -26.46 -4.28
CA GLU A 116 -10.67 -26.60 -5.01
C GLU A 116 -11.62 -25.42 -4.73
N ASN A 117 -11.75 -25.00 -3.47
CA ASN A 117 -12.59 -23.88 -3.06
C ASN A 117 -12.09 -22.56 -3.64
N PHE A 118 -10.79 -22.28 -3.51
CA PHE A 118 -10.21 -21.05 -4.00
C PHE A 118 -10.25 -20.98 -5.53
N SER A 119 -9.99 -22.09 -6.23
CA SER A 119 -10.17 -22.14 -7.69
C SER A 119 -11.61 -21.85 -8.09
N ARG A 120 -12.61 -22.42 -7.41
CA ARG A 120 -14.03 -22.17 -7.68
C ARG A 120 -14.41 -20.70 -7.46
N MET A 121 -13.86 -20.06 -6.43
CA MET A 121 -14.11 -18.64 -6.19
C MET A 121 -13.36 -17.76 -7.19
N ALA A 122 -12.15 -18.10 -7.61
CA ALA A 122 -11.48 -17.39 -8.71
C ALA A 122 -12.30 -17.44 -10.01
N ASP A 123 -12.92 -18.57 -10.36
CA ASP A 123 -13.87 -18.66 -11.49
C ASP A 123 -15.05 -17.70 -11.33
N TYR A 124 -15.53 -17.54 -10.10
CA TYR A 124 -16.68 -16.71 -9.78
C TYR A 124 -16.32 -15.22 -9.85
N LEU A 125 -15.19 -14.83 -9.26
CA LEU A 125 -14.66 -13.47 -9.33
C LEU A 125 -14.37 -13.06 -10.78
N ALA A 126 -13.82 -13.96 -11.61
CA ALA A 126 -13.59 -13.70 -13.03
C ALA A 126 -14.89 -13.33 -13.77
N ARG A 127 -16.00 -14.02 -13.49
CA ARG A 127 -17.31 -13.67 -14.05
C ARG A 127 -17.78 -12.30 -13.56
N LYS A 128 -17.61 -12.01 -12.27
CA LYS A 128 -17.95 -10.70 -11.70
C LYS A 128 -17.14 -9.56 -12.33
N GLN A 129 -15.85 -9.75 -12.59
CA GLN A 129 -15.03 -8.79 -13.32
C GLN A 129 -15.53 -8.59 -14.77
N GLN A 130 -15.96 -9.66 -15.45
CA GLN A 130 -16.55 -9.56 -16.79
C GLN A 130 -17.87 -8.80 -16.78
N ASP A 131 -18.74 -9.06 -15.80
CA ASP A 131 -20.07 -8.45 -15.69
C ASP A 131 -19.99 -6.94 -15.37
N THR A 132 -18.99 -6.52 -14.59
CA THR A 132 -18.91 -5.16 -14.02
C THR A 132 -17.80 -4.29 -14.62
N GLY A 133 -16.77 -4.89 -15.22
CA GLY A 133 -15.56 -4.19 -15.66
C GLY A 133 -14.56 -3.85 -14.54
N VAL A 134 -14.87 -4.16 -13.28
CA VAL A 134 -13.95 -3.98 -12.15
C VAL A 134 -12.76 -4.93 -12.29
N LYS A 135 -11.55 -4.46 -11.97
CA LYS A 135 -10.29 -5.19 -12.17
C LYS A 135 -9.59 -5.51 -10.85
N LEU A 136 -8.67 -6.45 -10.87
CA LEU A 136 -7.86 -6.79 -9.70
C LEU A 136 -6.60 -5.91 -9.70
N LEU A 137 -6.39 -5.09 -8.66
CA LEU A 137 -5.11 -4.37 -8.53
C LEU A 137 -4.02 -5.34 -8.11
N TRP A 138 -4.30 -6.14 -7.09
CA TRP A 138 -3.44 -7.23 -6.65
C TRP A 138 -4.18 -8.25 -5.78
N GLY A 139 -3.68 -9.48 -5.77
CA GLY A 139 -4.03 -10.49 -4.78
C GLY A 139 -2.84 -10.79 -3.87
N THR A 140 -3.11 -11.48 -2.77
CA THR A 140 -2.12 -11.92 -1.78
C THR A 140 -2.60 -13.21 -1.09
N ALA A 141 -1.73 -13.87 -0.32
CA ALA A 141 -2.09 -15.00 0.53
C ALA A 141 -2.15 -14.57 2.00
N ASN A 142 -3.20 -14.96 2.73
CA ASN A 142 -3.25 -14.76 4.18
C ASN A 142 -2.39 -15.82 4.89
N LEU A 143 -1.15 -15.46 5.19
CA LEU A 143 -0.18 -16.32 5.87
C LEU A 143 0.00 -15.96 7.35
N PHE A 144 -1.04 -15.40 7.99
CA PHE A 144 -0.90 -14.83 9.33
C PHE A 144 -2.09 -15.08 10.27
N SER A 145 -3.29 -15.32 9.75
CA SER A 145 -4.51 -15.53 10.55
C SER A 145 -4.59 -16.93 11.14
N HIS A 146 -4.31 -17.97 10.34
CA HIS A 146 -4.47 -19.36 10.78
C HIS A 146 -3.44 -19.71 11.87
N PRO A 147 -3.81 -20.44 12.95
CA PRO A 147 -2.90 -20.77 14.07
C PRO A 147 -1.58 -21.44 13.66
N ARG A 148 -1.54 -22.10 12.50
CA ARG A 148 -0.32 -22.71 11.95
C ARG A 148 0.81 -21.72 11.71
N TYR A 149 0.47 -20.44 11.47
CA TYR A 149 1.42 -19.36 11.20
C TYR A 149 1.83 -18.59 12.46
N ALA A 150 1.45 -19.06 13.65
CA ALA A 150 1.75 -18.36 14.91
C ALA A 150 3.26 -18.10 15.12
N ALA A 151 4.13 -18.91 14.52
CA ALA A 151 5.58 -18.77 14.59
C ALA A 151 6.22 -18.45 13.22
N GLY A 152 5.51 -17.75 12.34
CA GLY A 152 5.98 -17.41 11.00
C GLY A 152 5.48 -18.37 9.92
N ALA A 153 5.61 -17.95 8.66
CA ALA A 153 5.22 -18.72 7.49
C ALA A 153 6.47 -19.11 6.69
N ALA A 154 7.07 -18.19 5.97
CA ALA A 154 8.39 -18.37 5.37
C ALA A 154 9.49 -18.39 6.44
N THR A 155 9.32 -17.69 7.56
CA THR A 155 10.26 -17.71 8.68
C THR A 155 9.93 -18.74 9.75
N SER A 156 9.04 -19.69 9.45
CA SER A 156 8.67 -20.73 10.40
C SER A 156 9.88 -21.61 10.77
N PRO A 157 10.03 -22.00 12.06
CA PRO A 157 10.98 -23.03 12.44
C PRO A 157 10.58 -24.42 11.94
N ASP A 158 9.33 -24.59 11.44
CA ASP A 158 8.80 -25.84 10.91
C ASP A 158 8.75 -25.82 9.36
N PRO A 159 9.51 -26.70 8.66
CA PRO A 159 9.48 -26.77 7.21
C PRO A 159 8.13 -27.22 6.62
N GLU A 160 7.25 -27.89 7.37
CA GLU A 160 5.91 -28.23 6.88
C GLU A 160 5.02 -26.99 6.79
N VAL A 161 5.16 -26.04 7.73
CA VAL A 161 4.48 -24.73 7.68
C VAL A 161 4.98 -23.91 6.49
N PHE A 162 6.30 -23.90 6.26
CA PHE A 162 6.89 -23.28 5.06
C PHE A 162 6.30 -23.86 3.76
N ALA A 163 6.16 -25.18 3.67
CA ALA A 163 5.59 -25.85 2.51
C ALA A 163 4.10 -25.51 2.31
N PHE A 164 3.33 -25.38 3.39
CA PHE A 164 1.93 -24.94 3.34
C PHE A 164 1.83 -23.49 2.84
N ALA A 165 2.64 -22.58 3.40
CA ALA A 165 2.72 -21.18 2.99
C ALA A 165 3.06 -21.05 1.49
N ALA A 166 4.05 -21.80 1.01
CA ALA A 166 4.43 -21.82 -0.39
C ALA A 166 3.29 -22.32 -1.29
N THR A 167 2.48 -23.27 -0.80
CA THR A 167 1.30 -23.76 -1.50
C THR A 167 0.25 -22.66 -1.62
N GLN A 168 -0.09 -21.95 -0.53
CA GLN A 168 -1.04 -20.84 -0.59
C GLN A 168 -0.57 -19.73 -1.53
N VAL A 169 0.70 -19.31 -1.43
CA VAL A 169 1.27 -18.27 -2.31
C VAL A 169 1.23 -18.67 -3.78
N ARG A 170 1.58 -19.93 -4.10
CA ARG A 170 1.48 -20.45 -5.48
C ARG A 170 0.04 -20.35 -6.00
N HIS A 171 -0.95 -20.75 -5.21
CA HIS A 171 -2.36 -20.69 -5.61
C HIS A 171 -2.86 -19.25 -5.74
N ALA A 172 -2.53 -18.38 -4.78
CA ALA A 172 -2.90 -16.97 -4.78
C ALA A 172 -2.28 -16.21 -5.96
N LEU A 173 -1.01 -16.47 -6.29
CA LEU A 173 -0.34 -15.86 -7.45
C LEU A 173 -0.94 -16.35 -8.78
N ASP A 174 -1.23 -17.64 -8.91
CA ASP A 174 -1.90 -18.19 -10.10
C ASP A 174 -3.31 -17.61 -10.30
N ALA A 175 -4.09 -17.48 -9.21
CA ALA A 175 -5.40 -16.83 -9.26
C ALA A 175 -5.28 -15.35 -9.61
N THR A 176 -4.32 -14.64 -9.02
CA THR A 176 -4.03 -13.23 -9.34
C THR A 176 -3.72 -13.06 -10.82
N HIS A 177 -2.83 -13.88 -11.37
CA HIS A 177 -2.50 -13.86 -12.79
C HIS A 177 -3.73 -14.14 -13.66
N ARG A 178 -4.52 -15.16 -13.31
CA ARG A 178 -5.73 -15.53 -14.05
C ARG A 178 -6.80 -14.43 -14.04
N LEU A 179 -6.93 -13.69 -12.93
CA LEU A 179 -7.87 -12.57 -12.76
C LEU A 179 -7.35 -11.25 -13.35
N GLY A 180 -6.20 -11.28 -14.03
CA GLY A 180 -5.59 -10.10 -14.63
C GLY A 180 -5.06 -9.09 -13.60
N GLY A 181 -4.63 -9.58 -12.43
CA GLY A 181 -4.04 -8.75 -11.38
C GLY A 181 -2.81 -7.99 -11.87
N GLU A 182 -2.70 -6.71 -11.51
CA GLU A 182 -1.57 -5.87 -11.92
C GLU A 182 -0.33 -6.05 -11.04
N ASN A 183 -0.50 -6.54 -9.82
CA ASN A 183 0.57 -6.83 -8.87
C ASN A 183 0.22 -8.04 -8.00
N TYR A 184 1.19 -8.52 -7.22
CA TYR A 184 0.99 -9.52 -6.17
C TYR A 184 1.74 -9.07 -4.91
N VAL A 185 1.03 -9.00 -3.78
CA VAL A 185 1.56 -8.48 -2.51
C VAL A 185 2.00 -9.62 -1.60
N LEU A 186 3.04 -9.35 -0.81
CA LEU A 186 3.59 -10.18 0.25
C LEU A 186 3.72 -9.30 1.50
N TRP A 187 2.72 -9.35 2.39
CA TRP A 187 2.80 -8.74 3.70
C TRP A 187 3.21 -9.77 4.75
N GLY A 188 4.34 -9.53 5.41
CA GLY A 188 4.98 -10.44 6.35
C GLY A 188 4.37 -10.42 7.76
N GLY A 189 3.04 -10.49 7.90
CA GLY A 189 2.37 -10.31 9.21
C GLY A 189 2.84 -11.25 10.33
N ARG A 190 3.44 -12.40 10.02
CA ARG A 190 4.11 -13.29 11.01
C ARG A 190 5.60 -13.49 10.73
N GLU A 191 6.14 -12.82 9.71
CA GLU A 191 7.53 -12.90 9.29
C GLU A 191 8.36 -11.94 10.13
N GLY A 192 8.63 -12.37 11.36
CA GLY A 192 9.26 -11.59 12.41
C GLY A 192 9.39 -12.43 13.66
N TYR A 193 9.58 -11.79 14.80
CA TYR A 193 9.72 -12.50 16.07
C TYR A 193 8.99 -11.82 17.22
N ASP A 194 8.64 -12.62 18.23
CA ASP A 194 8.14 -12.14 19.52
C ASP A 194 9.26 -12.04 20.57
N THR A 195 10.29 -12.89 20.48
CA THR A 195 11.45 -12.85 21.36
C THR A 195 12.73 -13.32 20.66
N LEU A 196 13.84 -12.61 20.88
CA LEU A 196 15.13 -13.02 20.33
C LEU A 196 15.71 -14.28 21.01
N LEU A 197 15.16 -14.70 22.15
CA LEU A 197 15.68 -15.85 22.90
C LEU A 197 15.48 -17.19 22.17
N ASN A 198 14.51 -17.26 21.26
CA ASN A 198 14.19 -18.47 20.47
C ASN A 198 14.27 -18.23 18.96
N THR A 199 14.84 -17.10 18.52
CA THR A 199 14.86 -16.69 17.11
C THR A 199 16.29 -16.71 16.58
N ASP A 200 16.52 -17.46 15.49
CA ASP A 200 17.77 -17.41 14.73
C ASP A 200 17.59 -16.44 13.55
N LEU A 201 17.96 -15.17 13.77
CA LEU A 201 17.78 -14.09 12.81
C LEU A 201 18.44 -14.35 11.45
N VAL A 202 19.56 -15.07 11.42
CA VAL A 202 20.24 -15.38 10.15
C VAL A 202 19.42 -16.41 9.39
N ARG A 203 19.02 -17.48 10.08
CA ARG A 203 18.26 -18.58 9.48
C ARG A 203 16.91 -18.12 8.93
N GLU A 204 16.14 -17.37 9.72
CA GLU A 204 14.82 -16.90 9.30
C GLU A 204 14.88 -15.96 8.09
N ARG A 205 15.89 -15.08 8.05
CA ARG A 205 16.12 -14.20 6.89
C ARG A 205 16.55 -14.99 5.64
N ASP A 206 17.40 -16.00 5.80
CA ASP A 206 17.78 -16.89 4.68
C ASP A 206 16.58 -17.70 4.17
N GLN A 207 15.69 -18.15 5.05
CA GLN A 207 14.44 -18.83 4.68
C GLN A 207 13.48 -17.89 3.94
N LEU A 208 13.28 -16.66 4.45
CA LEU A 208 12.46 -15.64 3.79
C LEU A 208 13.00 -15.31 2.39
N ALA A 209 14.32 -15.12 2.27
CA ALA A 209 14.95 -14.85 0.98
C ALA A 209 14.75 -16.01 0.00
N ARG A 210 14.92 -17.26 0.48
CA ARG A 210 14.66 -18.45 -0.33
C ARG A 210 13.20 -18.53 -0.77
N PHE A 211 12.27 -18.21 0.10
CA PHE A 211 10.84 -18.19 -0.20
C PHE A 211 10.53 -17.17 -1.29
N LEU A 212 11.00 -15.93 -1.14
CA LEU A 212 10.80 -14.86 -2.12
C LEU A 212 11.41 -15.22 -3.49
N GLN A 213 12.59 -15.85 -3.53
CA GLN A 213 13.16 -16.35 -4.78
C GLN A 213 12.24 -17.38 -5.45
N MET A 214 11.62 -18.28 -4.68
CA MET A 214 10.66 -19.25 -5.22
C MET A 214 9.41 -18.55 -5.80
N VAL A 215 8.95 -17.45 -5.19
CA VAL A 215 7.84 -16.63 -5.72
C VAL A 215 8.25 -15.96 -7.03
N VAL A 216 9.45 -15.36 -7.10
CA VAL A 216 10.01 -14.75 -8.31
C VAL A 216 10.12 -15.77 -9.44
N ASP A 217 10.73 -16.93 -9.17
CA ASP A 217 10.88 -18.02 -10.13
C ASP A 217 9.51 -18.47 -10.65
N HIS A 218 8.52 -18.56 -9.76
CA HIS A 218 7.17 -18.94 -10.13
C HIS A 218 6.47 -17.89 -11.00
N LYS A 219 6.55 -16.60 -10.63
CA LYS A 219 6.05 -15.47 -11.43
C LYS A 219 6.58 -15.56 -12.86
N HIS A 220 7.88 -15.74 -13.04
CA HIS A 220 8.49 -15.87 -14.36
C HIS A 220 8.01 -17.13 -15.10
N ARG A 221 7.95 -18.27 -14.41
CA ARG A 221 7.49 -19.55 -14.96
C ARG A 221 6.07 -19.49 -15.52
N ILE A 222 5.16 -18.80 -14.85
CA ILE A 222 3.75 -18.65 -15.32
C ILE A 222 3.56 -17.47 -16.25
N GLY A 223 4.58 -16.63 -16.43
CA GLY A 223 4.52 -15.46 -17.29
C GLY A 223 3.80 -14.25 -16.67
N PHE A 224 3.64 -14.21 -15.35
CA PHE A 224 3.01 -13.07 -14.66
C PHE A 224 3.86 -11.81 -14.83
N LYS A 225 3.26 -10.75 -15.39
CA LYS A 225 3.95 -9.50 -15.73
C LYS A 225 3.85 -8.42 -14.65
N GLY A 226 2.95 -8.60 -13.69
CA GLY A 226 2.75 -7.65 -12.60
C GLY A 226 3.95 -7.55 -11.65
N ALA A 227 4.01 -6.47 -10.88
CA ALA A 227 5.04 -6.31 -9.85
C ALA A 227 4.82 -7.31 -8.69
N LEU A 228 5.92 -7.76 -8.07
CA LEU A 228 5.85 -8.36 -6.73
C LEU A 228 6.11 -7.24 -5.73
N LEU A 229 5.28 -7.15 -4.71
CA LEU A 229 5.30 -6.05 -3.74
C LEU A 229 5.52 -6.61 -2.34
N ILE A 230 6.54 -6.15 -1.62
CA ILE A 230 6.63 -6.32 -0.17
C ILE A 230 5.95 -5.13 0.49
N GLU A 231 5.14 -5.38 1.50
CA GLU A 231 4.47 -4.35 2.28
C GLU A 231 5.16 -4.16 3.62
N PRO A 232 5.95 -3.08 3.81
CA PRO A 232 6.69 -2.88 5.04
C PRO A 232 5.75 -2.60 6.22
N LYS A 233 6.08 -3.15 7.38
CA LYS A 233 5.48 -2.84 8.67
C LYS A 233 6.49 -3.13 9.78
N PRO A 234 6.60 -2.28 10.82
CA PRO A 234 7.63 -2.44 11.86
C PRO A 234 7.34 -3.57 12.86
N GLN A 235 6.06 -3.81 13.15
CA GLN A 235 5.55 -4.67 14.21
C GLN A 235 4.03 -4.85 14.07
N GLU A 236 3.42 -5.57 15.01
CA GLU A 236 1.98 -5.86 15.05
C GLU A 236 1.52 -6.76 13.88
N PRO A 237 1.31 -8.06 14.12
CA PRO A 237 1.18 -8.71 15.43
C PRO A 237 2.51 -9.15 16.09
N THR A 238 3.64 -9.11 15.39
CA THR A 238 4.95 -9.49 15.95
C THR A 238 5.54 -8.38 16.83
N LYS A 239 6.48 -8.71 17.71
CA LYS A 239 7.28 -7.71 18.48
C LYS A 239 8.25 -6.93 17.58
N HIS A 240 8.67 -7.53 16.48
CA HIS A 240 9.46 -6.94 15.41
C HIS A 240 9.22 -7.73 14.13
N GLN A 241 8.79 -7.05 13.08
CA GLN A 241 8.63 -7.63 11.75
C GLN A 241 9.88 -7.32 10.92
N TYR A 242 10.33 -8.28 10.11
CA TYR A 242 11.60 -8.18 9.39
C TYR A 242 11.59 -7.08 8.33
N ASP A 243 10.46 -6.92 7.64
CA ASP A 243 10.24 -5.91 6.62
C ASP A 243 9.85 -4.57 7.27
N TYR A 244 10.74 -4.03 8.12
CA TYR A 244 10.40 -2.97 9.08
C TYR A 244 9.94 -1.64 8.44
N ASP A 245 10.69 -1.17 7.45
CA ASP A 245 10.44 0.06 6.67
C ASP A 245 11.04 -0.09 5.26
N VAL A 246 10.82 0.87 4.37
CA VAL A 246 11.30 0.82 2.98
C VAL A 246 12.82 0.64 2.89
N ALA A 247 13.59 1.31 3.75
CA ALA A 247 15.05 1.21 3.73
C ALA A 247 15.54 -0.18 4.17
N THR A 248 14.88 -0.78 5.17
CA THR A 248 15.15 -2.13 5.66
C THR A 248 14.83 -3.17 4.59
N VAL A 249 13.68 -3.05 3.93
CA VAL A 249 13.30 -3.90 2.80
C VAL A 249 14.32 -3.78 1.67
N HIS A 250 14.71 -2.56 1.28
CA HIS A 250 15.73 -2.36 0.24
C HIS A 250 17.07 -3.03 0.61
N GLY A 251 17.54 -2.87 1.85
CA GLY A 251 18.76 -3.51 2.34
C GLY A 251 18.69 -5.04 2.28
N PHE A 252 17.55 -5.61 2.65
CA PHE A 252 17.30 -7.05 2.52
C PHE A 252 17.33 -7.49 1.04
N LEU A 253 16.61 -6.78 0.16
CA LEU A 253 16.58 -7.11 -1.27
C LEU A 253 17.97 -7.06 -1.90
N LEU A 254 18.79 -6.06 -1.59
CA LEU A 254 20.18 -5.98 -2.06
C LEU A 254 21.04 -7.14 -1.55
N GLN A 255 20.91 -7.51 -0.28
CA GLN A 255 21.68 -8.60 0.31
C GLN A 255 21.43 -9.93 -0.42
N TYR A 256 20.20 -10.16 -0.89
CA TYR A 256 19.79 -11.42 -1.52
C TYR A 256 19.60 -11.34 -3.04
N GLY A 257 19.89 -10.18 -3.67
CA GLY A 257 19.83 -9.99 -5.13
C GLY A 257 18.42 -9.96 -5.71
N LEU A 258 17.45 -9.40 -4.97
CA LEU A 258 16.03 -9.32 -5.33
C LEU A 258 15.56 -7.90 -5.67
N GLU A 259 16.45 -6.90 -5.62
CA GLU A 259 16.13 -5.46 -5.75
C GLU A 259 15.56 -5.06 -7.12
N LYS A 260 15.75 -5.91 -8.14
CA LYS A 260 15.21 -5.72 -9.49
C LYS A 260 13.90 -6.45 -9.75
N GLU A 261 13.52 -7.36 -8.86
CA GLU A 261 12.35 -8.24 -9.03
C GLU A 261 11.17 -7.81 -8.16
N ILE A 262 11.47 -7.18 -7.02
CA ILE A 262 10.51 -6.81 -5.99
C ILE A 262 10.52 -5.29 -5.79
N ARG A 263 9.33 -4.75 -5.55
CA ARG A 263 9.04 -3.34 -5.24
C ARG A 263 8.31 -3.27 -3.88
N VAL A 264 7.97 -2.08 -3.41
CA VAL A 264 7.23 -1.89 -2.14
C VAL A 264 5.78 -1.46 -2.36
N ASN A 265 4.89 -1.98 -1.52
CA ASN A 265 3.56 -1.44 -1.26
C ASN A 265 3.63 -0.64 0.05
N ILE A 266 3.44 0.68 0.02
CA ILE A 266 3.67 1.52 1.21
C ILE A 266 2.33 1.88 1.84
N GLU A 267 2.17 1.57 3.13
CA GLU A 267 1.00 1.96 3.89
C GLU A 267 1.29 3.13 4.83
N ALA A 268 0.36 4.09 4.90
CA ALA A 268 0.51 5.29 5.73
C ALA A 268 0.53 4.99 7.25
N ASN A 269 -0.32 4.09 7.76
CA ASN A 269 -0.32 3.73 9.17
C ASN A 269 0.95 2.93 9.52
N HIS A 270 1.41 2.01 8.65
CA HIS A 270 2.68 1.30 8.85
C HIS A 270 3.88 2.26 8.89
N ALA A 271 3.94 3.24 7.99
CA ALA A 271 4.99 4.26 7.99
C ALA A 271 5.07 5.00 9.33
N THR A 272 3.92 5.46 9.84
CA THR A 272 3.86 6.21 11.11
C THR A 272 4.14 5.35 12.33
N LEU A 273 3.74 4.07 12.32
CA LEU A 273 4.15 3.11 13.36
C LEU A 273 5.67 2.88 13.37
N ALA A 274 6.34 2.98 12.21
CA ALA A 274 7.79 2.83 12.11
C ALA A 274 8.56 4.06 12.58
N GLY A 275 7.86 5.15 12.90
CA GLY A 275 8.42 6.45 13.28
C GLY A 275 8.68 7.39 12.09
N HIS A 276 8.12 7.08 10.91
CA HIS A 276 8.31 7.84 9.68
C HIS A 276 7.01 8.52 9.23
N SER A 277 7.10 9.58 8.42
CA SER A 277 5.91 10.08 7.73
C SER A 277 5.62 9.24 6.49
N PHE A 278 4.35 9.21 6.04
CA PHE A 278 4.01 8.57 4.76
C PHE A 278 4.78 9.19 3.57
N HIS A 279 4.98 10.51 3.61
CA HIS A 279 5.81 11.24 2.65
C HIS A 279 7.26 10.74 2.63
N HIS A 280 7.86 10.47 3.80
CA HIS A 280 9.22 9.93 3.90
C HIS A 280 9.33 8.59 3.18
N GLU A 281 8.48 7.62 3.51
CA GLU A 281 8.59 6.27 2.95
C GLU A 281 8.41 6.28 1.42
N ILE A 282 7.48 7.09 0.89
CA ILE A 282 7.32 7.27 -0.56
C ILE A 282 8.58 7.89 -1.19
N ALA A 283 9.11 8.97 -0.62
CA ALA A 283 10.31 9.62 -1.14
C ALA A 283 11.52 8.66 -1.12
N THR A 284 11.66 7.88 -0.05
CA THR A 284 12.70 6.86 0.10
C THR A 284 12.55 5.76 -0.94
N ALA A 285 11.34 5.28 -1.21
CA ALA A 285 11.12 4.24 -2.22
C ALA A 285 11.46 4.68 -3.63
N TYR A 286 11.20 5.95 -4.00
CA TYR A 286 11.64 6.51 -5.27
C TYR A 286 13.16 6.72 -5.32
N ALA A 287 13.77 7.20 -4.23
CA ALA A 287 15.23 7.38 -4.16
C ALA A 287 16.00 6.06 -4.31
N LEU A 288 15.38 4.94 -3.90
CA LEU A 288 15.93 3.58 -3.98
C LEU A 288 15.43 2.80 -5.20
N ASP A 289 14.64 3.41 -6.10
CA ASP A 289 14.06 2.78 -7.30
C ASP A 289 13.26 1.50 -7.02
N ILE A 290 12.55 1.46 -5.89
CA ILE A 290 11.70 0.32 -5.50
C ILE A 290 10.23 0.66 -5.25
N PHE A 291 9.77 1.88 -5.57
CA PHE A 291 8.35 2.23 -5.46
C PHE A 291 7.45 1.34 -6.33
N GLY A 292 6.32 0.88 -5.77
CA GLY A 292 5.37 0.01 -6.47
C GLY A 292 3.92 0.48 -6.37
N SER A 293 3.35 0.42 -5.16
CA SER A 293 1.94 0.75 -4.87
C SER A 293 1.82 1.38 -3.48
N VAL A 294 0.62 1.82 -3.11
CA VAL A 294 0.33 2.28 -1.75
C VAL A 294 -1.00 1.76 -1.21
N ASP A 295 -1.04 1.64 0.12
CA ASP A 295 -2.25 1.51 0.90
C ASP A 295 -2.57 2.85 1.57
N ALA A 296 -3.68 3.44 1.14
CA ALA A 296 -4.15 4.75 1.55
C ALA A 296 -5.03 4.62 2.78
N ASN A 297 -4.43 4.77 3.96
CA ASN A 297 -5.10 4.85 5.24
C ASN A 297 -4.47 5.94 6.13
N ARG A 298 -4.76 5.93 7.42
CA ARG A 298 -4.04 6.69 8.43
C ARG A 298 -4.05 5.95 9.76
N GLY A 299 -3.03 6.26 10.55
CA GLY A 299 -2.98 5.94 11.98
C GLY A 299 -3.62 6.97 12.87
N ASP A 300 -3.45 6.74 14.16
CA ASP A 300 -3.71 7.73 15.20
C ASP A 300 -2.40 7.96 15.96
N PRO A 301 -1.79 9.16 15.90
CA PRO A 301 -0.49 9.39 16.53
C PRO A 301 -0.49 9.25 18.07
N GLN A 302 -1.65 9.15 18.71
CA GLN A 302 -1.80 8.88 20.15
C GLN A 302 -2.02 7.39 20.45
N ASN A 303 -2.15 6.52 19.43
CA ASN A 303 -2.36 5.09 19.56
C ASN A 303 -1.28 4.32 18.79
N GLY A 304 -0.39 3.64 19.52
CA GLY A 304 0.75 2.90 18.94
C GLY A 304 0.38 1.54 18.33
N TRP A 305 -0.75 1.47 17.63
CA TRP A 305 -1.22 0.29 16.89
C TRP A 305 -1.95 0.72 15.61
N ASP A 306 -2.21 -0.25 14.76
CA ASP A 306 -2.84 -0.04 13.48
C ASP A 306 -4.33 0.24 13.58
N THR A 307 -4.74 1.44 13.19
CA THR A 307 -6.14 1.88 13.31
C THR A 307 -6.93 1.72 12.02
N ASP A 308 -6.24 1.55 10.88
CA ASP A 308 -6.76 1.41 9.52
C ASP A 308 -7.87 2.43 9.22
N GLN A 309 -7.68 3.69 9.63
CA GLN A 309 -8.66 4.74 9.38
C GLN A 309 -8.56 5.20 7.93
N PHE A 310 -9.69 5.52 7.30
CA PHE A 310 -9.67 6.21 6.01
C PHE A 310 -8.84 7.51 6.09
N PRO A 311 -8.07 7.88 5.06
CA PRO A 311 -7.30 9.12 5.11
C PRO A 311 -8.23 10.34 5.13
N ASN A 312 -7.91 11.34 5.96
CA ASN A 312 -8.77 12.52 6.16
C ASN A 312 -8.02 13.87 6.10
N SER A 313 -6.72 13.87 5.84
CA SER A 313 -5.91 15.09 5.75
C SER A 313 -5.45 15.33 4.31
N VAL A 314 -5.89 16.45 3.73
CA VAL A 314 -5.39 16.91 2.44
C VAL A 314 -3.92 17.30 2.57
N GLU A 315 -3.50 17.82 3.72
CA GLU A 315 -2.13 18.25 3.99
C GLU A 315 -1.13 17.10 3.86
N GLU A 316 -1.39 15.98 4.55
CA GLU A 316 -0.53 14.79 4.49
C GLU A 316 -0.56 14.14 3.11
N LEU A 317 -1.75 13.97 2.53
CA LEU A 317 -1.92 13.36 1.20
C LEU A 317 -1.26 14.18 0.10
N THR A 318 -1.26 15.52 0.19
CA THR A 318 -0.66 16.40 -0.82
C THR A 318 0.84 16.15 -0.94
N LEU A 319 1.56 15.94 0.16
CA LEU A 319 3.00 15.67 0.15
C LEU A 319 3.32 14.27 -0.39
N ALA A 320 2.54 13.26 0.00
CA ALA A 320 2.65 11.90 -0.54
C ALA A 320 2.42 11.89 -2.07
N LEU A 321 1.32 12.51 -2.52
CA LEU A 321 0.99 12.62 -3.93
C LEU A 321 1.96 13.51 -4.71
N TYR A 322 2.55 14.54 -4.09
CA TYR A 322 3.60 15.34 -4.71
C TYR A 322 4.78 14.47 -5.14
N GLU A 323 5.28 13.59 -4.28
CA GLU A 323 6.37 12.68 -4.66
C GLU A 323 5.94 11.67 -5.72
N ILE A 324 4.75 11.07 -5.59
CA ILE A 324 4.21 10.12 -6.58
C ILE A 324 4.09 10.76 -7.97
N LEU A 325 3.44 11.92 -8.05
CA LEU A 325 3.19 12.61 -9.31
C LEU A 325 4.48 13.15 -9.94
N LYS A 326 5.40 13.67 -9.11
CA LYS A 326 6.71 14.16 -9.57
C LYS A 326 7.52 13.07 -10.28
N HIS A 327 7.39 11.82 -9.84
CA HIS A 327 8.08 10.67 -10.43
C HIS A 327 7.23 9.91 -11.47
N GLY A 328 6.14 10.51 -11.97
CA GLY A 328 5.34 10.00 -13.10
C GLY A 328 4.05 9.25 -12.74
N GLY A 329 3.75 9.12 -11.44
CA GLY A 329 2.58 8.41 -10.93
C GLY A 329 2.78 6.89 -10.85
N PHE A 330 1.69 6.16 -10.62
CA PHE A 330 1.72 4.70 -10.63
C PHE A 330 1.90 4.14 -12.05
N THR A 331 2.58 2.99 -12.12
CA THR A 331 2.65 2.16 -13.33
C THR A 331 1.63 1.04 -13.25
N THR A 332 1.83 0.08 -12.34
CA THR A 332 0.93 -1.06 -12.08
C THR A 332 0.22 -0.95 -10.72
N GLY A 333 0.79 -0.20 -9.76
CA GLY A 333 0.18 0.06 -8.46
C GLY A 333 -1.02 1.02 -8.50
N GLY A 334 -1.52 1.39 -7.33
CA GLY A 334 -2.66 2.32 -7.18
C GLY A 334 -2.89 2.68 -5.72
N MET A 335 -3.97 3.42 -5.46
CA MET A 335 -4.43 3.78 -4.12
C MET A 335 -5.42 2.72 -3.60
N ASN A 336 -4.93 1.69 -2.92
CA ASN A 336 -5.82 0.74 -2.24
C ASN A 336 -6.27 1.32 -0.90
N PHE A 337 -7.57 1.33 -0.63
CA PHE A 337 -8.06 1.71 0.70
C PHE A 337 -7.94 0.54 1.65
N ASP A 338 -6.74 0.29 2.19
CA ASP A 338 -6.58 -0.61 3.33
C ASP A 338 -7.08 0.07 4.62
N SER A 339 -8.39 0.30 4.64
CA SER A 339 -9.09 1.09 5.64
C SER A 339 -10.39 0.39 6.02
N LYS A 340 -10.75 0.48 7.30
CA LYS A 340 -12.01 -0.03 7.84
C LYS A 340 -12.90 1.09 8.35
N VAL A 341 -14.21 0.89 8.27
CA VAL A 341 -15.16 1.69 9.06
C VAL A 341 -14.91 1.50 10.54
N ARG A 342 -15.40 2.41 11.39
CA ARG A 342 -15.21 2.27 12.83
C ARG A 342 -16.09 1.15 13.37
N ARG A 343 -15.70 0.56 14.50
CA ARG A 343 -16.46 -0.54 15.14
C ARG A 343 -17.93 -0.19 15.41
N GLN A 344 -18.23 1.08 15.66
CA GLN A 344 -19.58 1.59 15.91
C GLN A 344 -20.33 2.05 14.64
N SER A 345 -19.63 2.14 13.51
CA SER A 345 -20.18 2.48 12.20
C SER A 345 -20.71 1.20 11.54
N VAL A 346 -21.94 0.82 11.89
CA VAL A 346 -22.53 -0.49 11.60
C VAL A 346 -23.47 -0.47 10.39
N ASP A 347 -23.85 0.72 9.93
CA ASP A 347 -24.82 0.86 8.85
C ASP A 347 -24.13 0.65 7.49
N PRO A 348 -24.81 0.05 6.49
CA PRO A 348 -24.24 -0.14 5.15
C PRO A 348 -23.68 1.16 4.54
N GLU A 349 -24.35 2.29 4.78
CA GLU A 349 -24.01 3.63 4.33
C GLU A 349 -22.63 4.08 4.83
N ASP A 350 -22.21 3.67 6.03
CA ASP A 350 -20.94 4.07 6.61
C ASP A 350 -19.74 3.62 5.78
N LEU A 351 -19.87 2.48 5.08
CA LEU A 351 -18.86 2.03 4.13
C LEU A 351 -18.72 3.05 2.99
N PHE A 352 -19.81 3.62 2.50
CA PHE A 352 -19.78 4.64 1.46
C PHE A 352 -19.23 5.96 1.99
N TYR A 353 -19.68 6.43 3.16
CA TYR A 353 -19.19 7.68 3.75
C TYR A 353 -17.67 7.67 3.93
N GLY A 354 -17.11 6.57 4.45
CA GLY A 354 -15.66 6.42 4.63
C GLY A 354 -14.90 6.50 3.32
N HIS A 355 -15.34 5.75 2.31
CA HIS A 355 -14.68 5.74 1.00
C HIS A 355 -14.85 7.06 0.24
N ILE A 356 -16.06 7.64 0.20
CA ILE A 356 -16.33 8.88 -0.53
C ILE A 356 -15.47 10.02 0.01
N GLY A 357 -15.45 10.22 1.33
CA GLY A 357 -14.65 11.27 1.94
C GLY A 357 -13.15 11.11 1.67
N ALA A 358 -12.64 9.86 1.72
CA ALA A 358 -11.25 9.58 1.40
C ALA A 358 -10.89 9.85 -0.07
N ILE A 359 -11.76 9.45 -0.99
CA ILE A 359 -11.59 9.66 -2.43
C ILE A 359 -11.63 11.16 -2.78
N ASP A 360 -12.52 11.93 -2.16
CA ASP A 360 -12.56 13.38 -2.35
C ASP A 360 -11.30 14.06 -1.80
N ASN A 361 -10.80 13.63 -0.64
CA ASN A 361 -9.53 14.14 -0.11
C ASN A 361 -8.35 13.85 -1.04
N LEU A 362 -8.29 12.65 -1.62
CA LEU A 362 -7.29 12.29 -2.63
C LEU A 362 -7.42 13.15 -3.90
N ALA A 363 -8.64 13.40 -4.38
CA ALA A 363 -8.89 14.25 -5.55
C ALA A 363 -8.37 15.68 -5.32
N ILE A 364 -8.67 16.27 -4.16
CA ILE A 364 -8.14 17.58 -3.77
C ILE A 364 -6.61 17.52 -3.70
N ALA A 365 -6.04 16.52 -3.03
CA ALA A 365 -4.61 16.40 -2.84
C ALA A 365 -3.84 16.23 -4.17
N VAL A 366 -4.40 15.55 -5.18
CA VAL A 366 -3.82 15.48 -6.53
C VAL A 366 -3.73 16.87 -7.16
N GLU A 367 -4.78 17.67 -7.04
CA GLU A 367 -4.77 19.06 -7.54
C GLU A 367 -3.76 19.93 -6.79
N ARG A 368 -3.61 19.76 -5.48
CA ARG A 368 -2.64 20.53 -4.67
C ARG A 368 -1.21 20.13 -4.96
N ALA A 369 -0.95 18.83 -5.12
CA ALA A 369 0.32 18.30 -5.55
C ALA A 369 0.69 18.80 -6.96
N ALA A 370 -0.28 18.88 -7.87
CA ALA A 370 -0.05 19.43 -9.20
C ALA A 370 0.39 20.90 -9.18
N VAL A 371 -0.23 21.74 -8.33
CA VAL A 371 0.21 23.15 -8.14
C VAL A 371 1.68 23.23 -7.71
N LEU A 372 2.10 22.37 -6.77
CA LEU A 372 3.50 22.31 -6.31
C LEU A 372 4.47 21.87 -7.42
N ILE A 373 4.03 20.99 -8.32
CA ILE A 373 4.83 20.54 -9.47
C ILE A 373 4.93 21.65 -10.52
N GLU A 374 3.82 22.29 -10.87
CA GLU A 374 3.75 23.32 -11.92
C GLU A 374 4.50 24.60 -11.55
N ASN A 375 4.44 25.01 -10.28
CA ASN A 375 5.18 26.20 -9.83
C ASN A 375 6.67 25.91 -9.55
N ASP A 376 7.04 24.64 -9.38
CA ASP A 376 8.40 24.10 -9.22
C ASP A 376 9.24 24.78 -8.13
N ARG A 377 8.62 25.51 -7.18
CA ARG A 377 9.34 26.35 -6.22
C ARG A 377 10.19 25.52 -5.26
N LEU A 378 9.67 24.36 -4.85
CA LEU A 378 10.36 23.42 -3.95
C LEU A 378 11.59 22.80 -4.64
N ASP A 379 11.47 22.35 -5.89
CA ASP A 379 12.60 21.73 -6.59
C ASP A 379 13.66 22.76 -6.99
N GLN A 380 13.25 23.95 -7.44
CA GLN A 380 14.17 25.05 -7.69
C GLN A 380 14.98 25.42 -6.43
N PHE A 381 14.34 25.42 -5.26
CA PHE A 381 15.05 25.63 -4.01
C PHE A 381 16.04 24.50 -3.73
N LYS A 382 15.63 23.24 -3.87
CA LYS A 382 16.53 22.07 -3.74
C LYS A 382 17.73 22.16 -4.69
N ARG A 383 17.52 22.42 -5.98
CA ARG A 383 18.60 22.56 -6.98
C ARG A 383 19.59 23.67 -6.60
N ARG A 384 19.10 24.84 -6.17
CA ARG A 384 19.97 25.94 -5.69
C ARG A 384 20.76 25.55 -4.44
N ARG A 385 20.12 24.87 -3.49
CA ARG A 385 20.75 24.43 -2.24
C ARG A 385 21.94 23.49 -2.47
N TYR A 386 21.86 22.63 -3.49
CA TYR A 386 22.92 21.67 -3.82
C TYR A 386 23.84 22.08 -4.99
N ALA A 387 23.66 23.27 -5.58
CA ALA A 387 24.38 23.71 -6.78
C ALA A 387 25.92 23.69 -6.64
N GLY A 388 26.46 23.80 -5.42
CA GLY A 388 27.89 23.71 -5.16
C GLY A 388 28.51 22.34 -5.52
N TRP A 389 27.71 21.27 -5.51
CA TRP A 389 28.17 19.93 -5.90
C TRP A 389 28.33 19.77 -7.42
N GLU A 390 27.65 20.61 -8.22
CA GLU A 390 27.81 20.69 -9.67
C GLU A 390 29.03 21.53 -10.09
N ALA A 391 29.58 22.33 -9.19
CA ALA A 391 30.80 23.08 -9.44
C ALA A 391 32.02 22.14 -9.55
N GLU A 392 33.11 22.63 -10.14
CA GLU A 392 34.32 21.83 -10.38
C GLU A 392 34.84 21.17 -9.09
N PHE A 393 34.89 21.91 -7.99
CA PHE A 393 35.38 21.38 -6.71
C PHE A 393 34.49 20.25 -6.18
N GLY A 394 33.17 20.44 -6.17
CA GLY A 394 32.22 19.42 -5.74
C GLY A 394 32.29 18.15 -6.59
N ARG A 395 32.37 18.30 -7.93
CA ARG A 395 32.49 17.17 -8.85
C ARG A 395 33.77 16.37 -8.64
N LYS A 396 34.93 17.02 -8.43
CA LYS A 396 36.20 16.33 -8.12
C LYS A 396 36.13 15.51 -6.83
N ILE A 397 35.39 16.00 -5.83
CA ILE A 397 35.18 15.23 -4.59
C ILE A 397 34.34 13.98 -4.88
N LEU A 398 33.22 14.14 -5.58
CA LEU A 398 32.28 13.04 -5.85
C LEU A 398 32.82 12.00 -6.85
N SER A 399 33.70 12.39 -7.77
CA SER A 399 34.32 11.47 -8.73
C SER A 399 35.46 10.63 -8.14
N GLY A 400 35.87 10.90 -6.90
CA GLY A 400 36.99 10.22 -6.25
C GLY A 400 38.38 10.74 -6.65
N ASP A 401 38.47 11.90 -7.32
CA ASP A 401 39.75 12.54 -7.64
C ASP A 401 40.51 12.96 -6.37
N TYR A 402 39.79 13.13 -5.27
CA TYR A 402 40.35 13.30 -3.96
C TYR A 402 40.22 12.04 -3.11
N SER A 403 41.32 11.71 -2.41
CA SER A 403 41.26 10.94 -1.17
C SER A 403 40.96 11.87 0.00
N LEU A 404 40.62 11.32 1.16
CA LEU A 404 40.49 12.10 2.40
C LEU A 404 41.75 12.95 2.68
N SER A 405 42.94 12.38 2.48
CA SER A 405 44.21 13.09 2.73
C SER A 405 44.46 14.21 1.74
N THR A 406 44.21 13.99 0.45
CA THR A 406 44.47 15.01 -0.57
C THR A 406 43.44 16.13 -0.52
N LEU A 407 42.18 15.82 -0.17
CA LEU A 407 41.15 16.83 0.05
C LEU A 407 41.48 17.71 1.27
N ALA A 408 41.91 17.09 2.37
CA ALA A 408 42.29 17.82 3.57
C ALA A 408 43.48 18.76 3.31
N ALA A 409 44.50 18.30 2.60
CA ALA A 409 45.66 19.12 2.23
C ALA A 409 45.26 20.31 1.34
N ASP A 410 44.45 20.06 0.31
CA ASP A 410 43.95 21.10 -0.60
C ASP A 410 43.06 22.12 0.13
N ALA A 411 42.19 21.67 1.04
CA ALA A 411 41.38 22.53 1.88
C ALA A 411 42.23 23.44 2.79
N LEU A 412 43.31 22.90 3.38
CA LEU A 412 44.28 23.67 4.17
C LEU A 412 45.02 24.68 3.31
N THR A 413 45.51 24.28 2.12
CA THR A 413 46.20 25.18 1.19
C THR A 413 45.30 26.33 0.72
N ARG A 414 44.02 26.05 0.48
CA ARG A 414 43.01 27.07 0.12
C ARG A 414 42.54 27.90 1.30
N GLY A 415 42.86 27.52 2.54
CA GLY A 415 42.36 28.17 3.75
C GLY A 415 40.84 28.15 3.85
N LEU A 416 40.19 27.04 3.46
CA LEU A 416 38.73 26.97 3.44
C LEU A 416 38.15 27.18 4.84
N ASN A 417 37.22 28.14 4.95
CA ASN A 417 36.45 28.42 6.16
C ASN A 417 34.96 28.64 5.80
N PRO A 418 34.24 27.58 5.40
CA PRO A 418 32.88 27.70 4.89
C PRO A 418 31.91 28.21 5.98
N GLN A 419 30.87 28.92 5.55
CA GLN A 419 29.77 29.37 6.42
C GLN A 419 28.53 28.51 6.17
N HIS A 420 27.73 28.29 7.21
CA HIS A 420 26.45 27.61 7.04
C HIS A 420 25.48 28.45 6.20
N ALA A 421 24.63 27.78 5.42
CA ALA A 421 23.54 28.40 4.67
C ALA A 421 22.20 28.10 5.34
N SER A 422 21.27 29.05 5.31
CA SER A 422 19.92 28.85 5.85
C SER A 422 19.17 27.75 5.10
N GLY A 423 18.46 26.91 5.84
CA GLY A 423 17.64 25.85 5.28
C GLY A 423 16.26 26.29 4.78
N HIS A 424 15.80 27.48 5.20
CA HIS A 424 14.51 28.07 4.83
C HIS A 424 13.30 27.13 4.99
N GLN A 425 13.28 26.33 6.06
CA GLN A 425 12.23 25.32 6.27
C GLN A 425 10.84 25.95 6.36
N GLU A 426 10.68 27.00 7.16
CA GLU A 426 9.39 27.67 7.39
C GLU A 426 8.84 28.29 6.09
N LEU A 427 9.74 28.70 5.18
CA LEU A 427 9.35 29.16 3.85
C LEU A 427 8.87 28.00 2.98
N MET A 428 9.53 26.84 3.02
CA MET A 428 9.11 25.66 2.25
C MET A 428 7.74 25.16 2.71
N GLU A 429 7.51 25.12 4.01
CA GLU A 429 6.21 24.79 4.62
C GLU A 429 5.14 25.82 4.22
N SER A 430 5.48 27.11 4.20
CA SER A 430 4.57 28.16 3.72
C SER A 430 4.19 27.98 2.25
N ILE A 431 5.09 27.52 1.39
CA ILE A 431 4.80 27.21 -0.01
C ILE A 431 3.80 26.06 -0.12
N VAL A 432 3.97 25.01 0.67
CA VAL A 432 3.03 23.89 0.73
C VAL A 432 1.65 24.35 1.19
N ASN A 433 1.57 25.17 2.24
CA ASN A 433 0.31 25.75 2.71
C ASN A 433 -0.36 26.65 1.67
N GLN A 434 0.41 27.43 0.90
CA GLN A 434 -0.11 28.24 -0.21
C GLN A 434 -0.76 27.36 -1.28
N ALA A 435 -0.11 26.26 -1.65
CA ALA A 435 -0.69 25.31 -2.60
C ALA A 435 -2.00 24.72 -2.04
N ILE A 436 -1.99 24.21 -0.80
CA ILE A 436 -3.15 23.53 -0.19
C ILE A 436 -4.37 24.44 -0.06
N TYR A 437 -4.20 25.61 0.58
CA TYR A 437 -5.32 26.46 0.98
C TYR A 437 -5.66 27.56 -0.03
N SER A 438 -4.71 27.97 -0.87
CA SER A 438 -4.94 29.02 -1.87
C SER A 438 -4.99 28.49 -3.31
N GLY A 439 -4.53 27.26 -3.56
CA GLY A 439 -4.41 26.71 -4.91
C GLY A 439 -3.40 27.45 -5.79
N ARG A 440 -2.35 28.06 -5.19
CA ARG A 440 -1.34 28.89 -5.88
C ARG A 440 0.08 28.41 -5.63
#